data_AF-A0A9P1GR57-F1
#
_entry.id   AF-A0A9P1GR57-F1
#
_cell.length_a   1.000
_cell.length_b   1.000
_cell.length_c   1.000
_cell.angle_alpha   90.00
_cell.angle_beta   90.00
_cell.angle_gamma   90.00
#
_symmetry.space_group_name_H-M   'P 1'
#
loop_
_entity.id
_entity.type
_entity.pdbx_description
1 polymer ?
#
loop_
_entity_poly.entity_id
_entity_poly.type
_entity_poly.pdbx_seq_one_letter_code
_entity_poly.pdbx_strand_id
1 'polypeptide(L)'
;MDDEKDALEAIYQEEFEILADGTWRIGLPEHGCKVKVKVDSRYPDQAAPKAALEFDPWPAHGTALAQRMEMELPPLWSPGESCIYQWVEHVREALAAMEDSPAEAEAASVEAQELKPSSVPLSPEMRSAVGPSLCSAGFSDFSGVFAESERGVTVEVGEELSITVDGVDAEDLMDWASMQLTADPENFGARLLEWVTAQRSAEPGFLEDEDTQDTGPDFLPSADELGVRRDRPLLVYTWGKALRKAAPGDSEHNFNAGILNGRGGGADLKSMNGLWDEVQSNVASCGLFPRWISMVCAKVEHSDLKCISINCTKGRHRSVAAAEILKKTYYPNATVKHLTIY
;
A
#
# COMPACT_ATOMS: atom_id res chain seq x y z
N MET A 1 1.03 0.34 41.54
CA MET A 1 1.22 -1.11 41.26
C MET A 1 0.14 -1.93 41.95
N ASP A 2 -0.04 -1.78 43.27
CA ASP A 2 -1.09 -2.51 44.01
C ASP A 2 -2.50 -2.23 43.46
N ASP A 3 -2.81 -0.97 43.13
CA ASP A 3 -4.13 -0.61 42.55
C ASP A 3 -4.46 -1.36 41.25
N GLU A 4 -3.49 -1.53 40.34
CA GLU A 4 -3.71 -2.25 39.09
C GLU A 4 -3.79 -3.76 39.30
N LYS A 5 -2.99 -4.28 40.23
CA LYS A 5 -3.09 -5.69 40.64
C LYS A 5 -4.49 -5.98 41.21
N ASP A 6 -4.96 -5.17 42.15
CA ASP A 6 -6.27 -5.35 42.78
C ASP A 6 -7.41 -5.24 41.75
N ALA A 7 -7.26 -4.34 40.77
CA ALA A 7 -8.20 -4.22 39.65
C ALA A 7 -8.19 -5.47 38.76
N LEU A 8 -7.01 -5.99 38.38
CA LEU A 8 -6.90 -7.21 37.58
C LEU A 8 -7.44 -8.44 38.32
N GLU A 9 -7.17 -8.56 39.61
CA GLU A 9 -7.70 -9.64 40.46
C GLU A 9 -9.23 -9.59 40.54
N ALA A 10 -9.82 -8.39 40.64
CA ALA A 10 -11.27 -8.22 40.63
C ALA A 10 -11.91 -8.55 39.27
N ILE A 11 -11.24 -8.21 38.16
CA ILE A 11 -11.75 -8.40 36.79
C ILE A 11 -11.61 -9.86 36.34
N TYR A 12 -10.43 -10.45 36.50
CA TYR A 12 -10.08 -11.74 35.91
C TYR A 12 -10.23 -12.91 36.90
N GLN A 13 -10.33 -12.64 38.21
CA GLN A 13 -10.59 -13.65 39.24
C GLN A 13 -9.64 -14.85 39.13
N GLU A 14 -10.18 -16.06 38.93
CA GLU A 14 -9.41 -17.32 38.81
C GLU A 14 -8.45 -17.34 37.62
N GLU A 15 -8.66 -16.48 36.61
CA GLU A 15 -7.79 -16.35 35.45
C GLU A 15 -6.56 -15.46 35.72
N PHE A 16 -6.47 -14.81 36.89
CA PHE A 16 -5.31 -14.02 37.29
C PHE A 16 -4.41 -14.78 38.26
N GLU A 17 -3.18 -15.06 37.82
CA GLU A 17 -2.17 -15.75 38.61
C GLU A 17 -0.92 -14.88 38.78
N ILE A 18 -0.44 -14.73 40.01
CA ILE A 18 0.85 -14.10 40.30
C ILE A 18 1.91 -15.19 40.46
N LEU A 19 2.83 -15.25 39.51
CA LEU A 19 3.97 -16.15 39.48
C LEU A 19 5.21 -15.46 40.05
N ALA A 20 6.17 -16.28 40.49
CA ALA A 20 7.60 -15.96 40.62
C ALA A 20 7.88 -14.57 41.25
N ASP A 21 9.09 -14.05 41.39
CA ASP A 21 9.72 -13.12 40.44
C ASP A 21 8.92 -11.89 39.92
N GLY A 22 7.68 -11.65 40.32
CA GLY A 22 6.90 -10.48 39.85
C GLY A 22 6.33 -10.63 38.44
N THR A 23 6.08 -11.86 38.01
CA THR A 23 5.42 -12.15 36.73
C THR A 23 3.94 -12.38 36.96
N TRP A 24 3.10 -11.67 36.23
CA TRP A 24 1.65 -11.84 36.26
C TRP A 24 1.23 -12.66 35.05
N ARG A 25 0.21 -13.50 35.20
CA ARG A 25 -0.36 -14.30 34.13
C ARG A 25 -1.87 -14.10 34.13
N ILE A 26 -2.42 -13.70 32.99
CA ILE A 26 -3.84 -13.45 32.79
C ILE A 26 -4.36 -14.44 31.74
N GLY A 27 -5.32 -15.28 32.12
CA GLY A 27 -5.98 -16.24 31.23
C GLY A 27 -7.04 -15.59 30.35
N LEU A 28 -7.06 -16.00 29.07
CA LEU A 28 -8.10 -15.70 28.09
C LEU A 28 -8.67 -17.05 27.59
N PRO A 29 -9.49 -17.74 28.42
CA PRO A 29 -9.93 -19.11 28.14
C PRO A 29 -10.75 -19.22 26.84
N GLU A 30 -11.48 -18.17 26.47
CA GLU A 30 -12.24 -18.08 25.22
C GLU A 30 -11.36 -18.26 23.97
N HIS A 31 -10.07 -17.91 24.06
CA HIS A 31 -9.12 -17.96 22.95
C HIS A 31 -7.99 -18.98 23.17
N GLY A 32 -8.03 -19.77 24.25
CA GLY A 32 -6.95 -20.70 24.60
C GLY A 32 -5.58 -20.03 24.77
N CYS A 33 -5.56 -18.77 25.20
CA CYS A 33 -4.38 -17.92 25.30
C CYS A 33 -4.16 -17.47 26.76
N LYS A 34 -2.91 -17.20 27.14
CA LYS A 34 -2.57 -16.52 28.39
C LYS A 34 -1.58 -15.39 28.11
N VAL A 35 -1.84 -14.22 28.68
CA VAL A 35 -0.94 -13.06 28.61
C VAL A 35 -0.04 -13.11 29.84
N LYS A 36 1.26 -13.30 29.62
CA LYS A 36 2.28 -13.29 30.66
C LYS A 36 2.99 -11.95 30.68
N VAL A 37 2.95 -11.27 31.81
CA VAL A 37 3.48 -9.92 31.97
C VAL A 37 4.55 -9.91 33.05
N LYS A 38 5.79 -9.63 32.67
CA LYS A 38 6.88 -9.41 33.61
C LYS A 38 6.85 -7.95 34.07
N VAL A 39 6.49 -7.74 35.33
CA VAL A 39 6.41 -6.40 35.92
C VAL A 39 7.77 -6.06 36.55
N ASP A 40 8.42 -5.02 36.02
CA ASP A 40 9.67 -4.48 36.59
C ASP A 40 9.35 -3.72 37.89
N SER A 41 10.27 -3.74 38.86
CA SER A 41 10.07 -3.01 40.13
C SER A 41 9.98 -1.50 39.95
N ARG A 42 10.34 -0.98 38.78
CA ARG A 42 10.24 0.45 38.39
C ARG A 42 8.95 0.80 37.63
N TYR A 43 8.06 -0.16 37.40
CA TYR A 43 6.74 0.09 36.82
C TYR A 43 5.77 0.67 37.88
N PRO A 44 4.92 1.67 37.55
CA PRO A 44 4.64 2.20 36.21
C PRO A 44 5.50 3.40 35.79
N ASP A 45 6.40 3.90 36.63
CA ASP A 45 6.98 5.23 36.45
C ASP A 45 8.17 5.30 35.48
N GLN A 46 8.98 4.24 35.35
CA GLN A 46 10.26 4.34 34.62
C GLN A 46 10.52 3.23 33.60
N ALA A 47 9.78 2.12 33.66
CA ALA A 47 9.96 1.00 32.76
C ALA A 47 8.63 0.36 32.41
N ALA A 48 8.37 0.18 31.11
CA ALA A 48 7.25 -0.62 30.62
C ALA A 48 7.38 -2.07 31.12
N PRO A 49 6.26 -2.75 31.39
CA PRO A 49 6.30 -4.19 31.63
C PRO A 49 6.68 -4.92 30.33
N LYS A 50 7.04 -6.20 30.41
CA LYS A 50 7.28 -7.03 29.22
C LYS A 50 6.19 -8.07 29.09
N ALA A 51 5.46 -8.07 27.99
CA ALA A 51 4.41 -9.03 27.71
C ALA A 51 4.90 -10.16 26.79
N ALA A 52 4.36 -11.36 27.00
CA ALA A 52 4.52 -12.52 26.13
C ALA A 52 3.21 -13.30 26.09
N LEU A 53 2.93 -13.98 24.98
CA LEU A 53 1.76 -14.86 24.87
C LEU A 53 2.16 -16.31 25.12
N GLU A 54 1.33 -17.03 25.88
CA GLU A 54 1.40 -18.48 26.07
C GLU A 54 0.14 -19.12 25.47
N PHE A 55 0.31 -20.22 24.74
CA PHE A 55 -0.79 -21.00 24.14
C PHE A 55 -0.62 -22.48 24.48
N ASP A 56 -1.72 -23.21 24.65
CA ASP A 56 -1.70 -24.67 24.83
C ASP A 56 -2.95 -25.33 24.21
N PRO A 57 -2.83 -25.96 23.01
CA PRO A 57 -1.64 -26.08 22.17
C PRO A 57 -1.29 -24.78 21.44
N TRP A 58 -0.05 -24.67 20.94
CA TRP A 58 0.39 -23.52 20.14
C TRP A 58 -0.31 -23.48 18.77
N PRO A 59 -1.11 -22.44 18.44
CA PRO A 59 -1.80 -22.37 17.16
C PRO A 59 -0.84 -22.05 16.03
N ALA A 60 -1.22 -22.40 14.79
CA ALA A 60 -0.38 -22.17 13.60
C ALA A 60 0.03 -20.70 13.42
N HIS A 61 -0.85 -19.76 13.80
CA HIS A 61 -0.61 -18.32 13.74
C HIS A 61 -0.08 -17.72 15.06
N GLY A 62 0.15 -18.53 16.10
CA GLY A 62 0.51 -18.06 17.44
C GLY A 62 1.84 -17.31 17.48
N THR A 63 2.81 -17.73 16.67
CA THR A 63 4.13 -17.08 16.58
C THR A 63 4.03 -15.68 15.98
N ALA A 64 3.31 -15.53 14.86
CA ALA A 64 3.13 -14.24 14.21
C ALA A 64 2.36 -13.26 15.10
N LEU A 65 1.31 -13.75 15.78
CA LEU A 65 0.57 -12.95 16.74
C LEU A 65 1.43 -12.51 17.93
N ALA A 66 2.23 -13.42 18.52
CA ALA A 66 3.11 -13.10 19.63
C ALA A 66 4.15 -12.03 19.25
N GLN A 67 4.75 -12.12 18.06
CA GLN A 67 5.68 -11.12 17.53
C GLN A 67 5.00 -9.77 17.30
N ARG A 68 3.79 -9.78 16.71
CA ARG A 68 2.99 -8.55 16.53
C ARG A 68 2.71 -7.88 17.87
N MET A 69 2.26 -8.63 18.87
CA MET A 69 2.00 -8.07 20.21
C MET A 69 3.27 -7.56 20.90
N GLU A 70 4.42 -8.20 20.69
CA GLU A 70 5.71 -7.70 21.22
C GLU A 70 6.07 -6.32 20.65
N MET A 71 5.67 -6.03 19.40
CA MET A 71 5.87 -4.71 18.78
C MET A 71 4.78 -3.69 19.13
N GLU A 72 3.52 -4.11 19.20
CA GLU A 72 2.36 -3.22 19.35
C GLU A 72 2.12 -2.78 20.79
N LEU A 73 2.41 -3.62 21.78
CA LEU A 73 2.10 -3.32 23.19
C LEU A 73 3.01 -2.23 23.81
N PRO A 74 4.35 -2.24 23.63
CA PRO A 74 5.21 -1.24 24.28
C PRO A 74 4.86 0.22 23.97
N PRO A 75 4.52 0.60 22.71
CA PRO A 75 4.07 1.96 22.38
C PRO A 75 2.78 2.42 23.08
N LEU A 76 1.95 1.50 23.60
CA LEU A 76 0.70 1.84 24.28
C LEU A 76 0.92 2.29 25.74
N TRP A 77 2.14 2.14 26.27
CA TRP A 77 2.45 2.53 27.65
C TRP A 77 3.09 3.93 27.69
N SER A 78 2.65 4.73 28.66
CA SER A 78 3.31 5.98 29.05
C SER A 78 3.82 5.91 30.49
N PRO A 79 4.99 6.50 30.80
CA PRO A 79 5.49 6.61 32.17
C PRO A 79 4.46 7.20 33.15
N GLY A 80 4.22 6.49 34.25
CA GLY A 80 3.25 6.84 35.28
C GLY A 80 1.84 6.27 35.05
N GLU A 81 1.60 5.61 33.92
CA GLU A 81 0.32 4.97 33.60
C GLU A 81 0.36 3.45 33.79
N SER A 82 -0.77 2.91 34.25
CA SER A 82 -1.05 1.48 34.29
C SER A 82 -1.60 1.01 32.94
N CYS A 83 -0.98 0.01 32.31
CA CYS A 83 -1.29 -0.41 30.94
C CYS A 83 -1.65 -1.90 30.79
N ILE A 84 -1.52 -2.72 31.84
CA ILE A 84 -1.64 -4.19 31.72
C ILE A 84 -3.06 -4.59 31.34
N TYR A 85 -4.07 -3.96 31.93
CA TYR A 85 -5.47 -4.20 31.53
C TYR A 85 -5.70 -3.88 30.06
N GLN A 86 -5.22 -2.73 29.58
CA GLN A 86 -5.36 -2.31 28.18
C GLN A 86 -4.64 -3.26 27.24
N TRP A 87 -3.46 -3.76 27.61
CA TRP A 87 -2.73 -4.75 26.83
C TRP A 87 -3.49 -6.07 26.71
N VAL A 88 -4.12 -6.54 27.80
CA VAL A 88 -4.92 -7.77 27.75
C VAL A 88 -6.14 -7.59 26.85
N GLU A 89 -6.83 -6.46 26.91
CA GLU A 89 -7.96 -6.17 26.01
C GLU A 89 -7.50 -6.07 24.54
N HIS A 90 -6.37 -5.41 24.27
CA HIS A 90 -5.79 -5.34 22.91
C HIS A 90 -5.47 -6.72 22.35
N VAL A 91 -4.90 -7.61 23.18
CA VAL A 91 -4.66 -9.01 22.79
C VAL A 91 -5.98 -9.76 22.55
N ARG A 92 -7.00 -9.55 23.39
CA ARG A 92 -8.33 -10.16 23.21
C ARG A 92 -8.97 -9.73 21.89
N GLU A 93 -8.98 -8.43 21.59
CA GLU A 93 -9.51 -7.90 20.32
C GLU A 93 -8.76 -8.47 19.10
N ALA A 94 -7.43 -8.55 19.21
CA ALA A 94 -6.58 -9.13 18.18
C ALA A 94 -6.88 -10.62 17.92
N LEU A 95 -7.16 -11.41 18.97
CA LEU A 95 -7.55 -12.82 18.87
C LEU A 95 -8.95 -12.97 18.25
N ALA A 96 -9.93 -12.18 18.71
CA ALA A 96 -11.28 -12.19 18.17
C ALA A 96 -11.32 -11.85 16.67
N ALA A 97 -10.53 -10.85 16.23
CA ALA A 97 -10.44 -10.47 14.83
C ALA A 97 -9.90 -11.61 13.93
N MET A 98 -9.04 -12.48 14.47
CA MET A 98 -8.49 -13.62 13.73
C MET A 98 -9.50 -14.77 13.59
N GLU A 99 -10.39 -14.94 14.57
CA GLU A 99 -11.47 -15.93 14.51
C GLU A 99 -12.52 -15.54 13.46
N ASP A 100 -12.84 -14.23 13.35
CA ASP A 100 -13.80 -13.71 12.39
C ASP A 100 -13.29 -13.69 10.94
N SER A 101 -11.97 -13.72 10.75
CA SER A 101 -11.35 -13.57 9.42
C SER A 101 -10.11 -14.48 9.25
N PRO A 102 -10.31 -15.79 9.03
CA PRO A 102 -9.22 -16.75 8.87
C PRO A 102 -8.26 -16.40 7.72
N ALA A 103 -8.76 -15.69 6.70
CA ALA A 103 -7.98 -15.23 5.55
C ALA A 103 -7.05 -14.04 5.87
N GLU A 104 -7.41 -13.17 6.83
CA GLU A 104 -6.55 -12.07 7.27
C GLU A 104 -5.43 -12.58 8.22
N ALA A 105 -5.63 -13.69 8.94
CA ALA A 105 -4.58 -14.32 9.75
C ALA A 105 -3.40 -14.85 8.92
N GLU A 106 -3.67 -15.33 7.70
CA GLU A 106 -2.64 -15.74 6.75
C GLU A 106 -1.89 -14.52 6.19
N ALA A 107 -2.60 -13.43 5.89
CA ALA A 107 -2.01 -12.17 5.41
C ALA A 107 -1.19 -11.42 6.48
N ALA A 108 -1.64 -11.39 7.73
CA ALA A 108 -0.91 -10.75 8.84
C ALA A 108 0.37 -11.51 9.22
N SER A 109 0.44 -12.83 8.97
CA SER A 109 1.69 -13.60 9.12
C SER A 109 2.75 -13.23 8.07
N VAL A 110 2.34 -12.58 6.98
CA VAL A 110 3.24 -12.03 5.96
C VAL A 110 3.77 -10.65 6.36
N GLU A 111 3.03 -9.89 7.18
CA GLU A 111 3.35 -8.49 7.53
C GLU A 111 4.34 -8.35 8.70
N ALA A 112 4.49 -9.38 9.55
CA ALA A 112 5.49 -9.44 10.63
C ALA A 112 6.81 -10.14 10.22
N GLN A 113 6.94 -10.55 8.95
CA GLN A 113 8.27 -10.83 8.40
C GLN A 113 9.03 -9.49 8.39
N GLU A 114 10.22 -9.46 9.00
CA GLU A 114 11.21 -8.38 8.84
C GLU A 114 11.00 -7.70 7.50
N LEU A 115 10.74 -6.38 7.47
CA LEU A 115 10.55 -5.56 6.26
C LEU A 115 11.47 -6.04 5.16
N LYS A 116 11.02 -7.06 4.44
CA LYS A 116 11.86 -7.75 3.50
C LYS A 116 11.82 -6.76 2.36
N PRO A 117 12.96 -6.13 2.02
CA PRO A 117 12.96 -5.08 1.02
C PRO A 117 12.22 -5.65 -0.17
N SER A 118 11.14 -4.97 -0.57
CA SER A 118 10.27 -5.45 -1.62
C SER A 118 11.15 -5.67 -2.85
N SER A 119 11.13 -6.89 -3.38
CA SER A 119 12.09 -7.33 -4.39
C SER A 119 11.39 -7.92 -5.61
N VAL A 120 11.99 -7.73 -6.80
CA VAL A 120 11.49 -8.28 -8.07
C VAL A 120 12.44 -9.37 -8.55
N PRO A 121 12.01 -10.62 -8.77
CA PRO A 121 12.89 -11.68 -9.27
C PRO A 121 13.45 -11.33 -10.65
N LEU A 122 14.76 -11.48 -10.83
CA LEU A 122 15.44 -11.20 -12.10
C LEU A 122 15.84 -12.49 -12.81
N SER A 123 15.43 -12.60 -14.07
CA SER A 123 16.02 -13.61 -14.97
C SER A 123 17.50 -13.31 -15.20
N PRO A 124 18.32 -14.31 -15.60
CA PRO A 124 19.73 -14.08 -15.92
C PRO A 124 19.95 -13.01 -17.00
N GLU A 125 19.04 -12.93 -17.98
CA GLU A 125 19.07 -11.95 -19.07
C GLU A 125 18.74 -10.53 -18.57
N MET A 126 17.74 -10.38 -17.70
CA MET A 126 17.43 -9.08 -17.08
C MET A 126 18.59 -8.63 -16.19
N ARG A 127 19.16 -9.53 -15.40
CA ARG A 127 20.28 -9.23 -14.49
C ARG A 127 21.50 -8.71 -15.23
N SER A 128 21.81 -9.28 -16.40
CA SER A 128 22.95 -8.81 -17.21
C SER A 128 22.68 -7.46 -17.89
N ALA A 129 21.43 -7.08 -18.10
CA ALA A 129 21.04 -5.80 -18.72
C ALA A 129 20.89 -4.65 -17.72
N VAL A 130 20.34 -4.91 -16.52
CA VAL A 130 19.98 -3.86 -15.55
C VAL A 130 21.21 -3.11 -15.03
N GLY A 131 22.28 -3.80 -14.65
CA GLY A 131 23.50 -3.16 -14.15
C GLY A 131 24.09 -2.14 -15.13
N PRO A 132 24.38 -2.52 -16.39
CA PRO A 132 24.80 -1.58 -17.43
C PRO A 132 23.82 -0.43 -17.67
N SER A 133 22.50 -0.67 -17.60
CA SER A 133 21.49 0.39 -17.75
C SER A 133 21.58 1.45 -16.63
N LEU A 134 21.85 1.02 -15.38
CA LEU A 134 22.00 1.89 -14.22
C LEU A 134 23.27 2.75 -14.35
N CYS A 135 24.40 2.13 -14.70
CA CYS A 135 25.64 2.87 -14.96
C CYS A 135 25.46 3.90 -16.09
N SER A 136 24.78 3.52 -17.17
CA SER A 136 24.51 4.42 -18.31
C SER A 136 23.61 5.60 -17.94
N ALA A 137 22.76 5.43 -16.93
CA ALA A 137 21.89 6.48 -16.39
C ALA A 137 22.58 7.38 -15.36
N GLY A 138 23.83 7.08 -14.97
CA GLY A 138 24.63 7.90 -14.05
C GLY A 138 24.71 7.37 -12.61
N PHE A 139 24.23 6.15 -12.34
CA PHE A 139 24.44 5.53 -11.02
C PHE A 139 25.91 5.17 -10.80
N SER A 140 26.35 5.25 -9.54
CA SER A 140 27.64 4.73 -9.09
C SER A 140 27.49 3.28 -8.63
N ASP A 141 28.33 2.38 -9.16
CA ASP A 141 28.34 0.95 -8.79
C ASP A 141 29.28 0.68 -7.61
N PHE A 142 28.75 -0.02 -6.61
CA PHE A 142 29.41 -0.48 -5.39
C PHE A 142 29.29 -2.01 -5.24
N SER A 143 29.72 -2.75 -6.27
CA SER A 143 29.72 -4.21 -6.30
C SER A 143 28.31 -4.81 -6.32
N GLY A 144 27.47 -4.36 -7.24
CA GLY A 144 26.09 -4.83 -7.41
C GLY A 144 25.05 -4.01 -6.65
N VAL A 145 25.50 -3.02 -5.86
CA VAL A 145 24.68 -1.97 -5.28
C VAL A 145 24.94 -0.68 -6.06
N PHE A 146 23.91 -0.13 -6.68
CA PHE A 146 23.98 1.07 -7.50
C PHE A 146 23.31 2.22 -6.76
N ALA A 147 23.97 3.37 -6.66
CA ALA A 147 23.40 4.54 -5.99
C ALA A 147 23.43 5.79 -6.89
N GLU A 148 22.33 6.54 -6.86
CA GLU A 148 22.24 7.90 -7.39
C GLU A 148 21.89 8.82 -6.23
N SER A 149 22.92 9.47 -5.68
CA SER A 149 22.84 10.20 -4.42
C SER A 149 22.02 11.48 -4.50
N GLU A 150 22.00 12.16 -5.65
CA GLU A 150 21.27 13.43 -5.78
C GLU A 150 19.75 13.24 -5.70
N ARG A 151 19.26 12.11 -6.21
CA ARG A 151 17.85 11.71 -6.14
C ARG A 151 17.61 10.61 -5.12
N GLY A 152 18.53 10.35 -4.18
CA GLY A 152 18.32 9.39 -3.09
C GLY A 152 17.73 8.06 -3.57
N VAL A 153 18.34 7.47 -4.59
CA VAL A 153 17.95 6.18 -5.19
C VAL A 153 19.06 5.17 -4.93
N THR A 154 18.70 4.01 -4.39
CA THR A 154 19.60 2.85 -4.24
C THR A 154 18.95 1.64 -4.88
N VAL A 155 19.71 0.91 -5.70
CA VAL A 155 19.28 -0.30 -6.41
C VAL A 155 20.27 -1.43 -6.10
N GLU A 156 19.80 -2.53 -5.55
CA GLU A 156 20.61 -3.74 -5.38
C GLU A 156 20.21 -4.79 -6.42
N VAL A 157 21.17 -5.20 -7.23
CA VAL A 157 20.98 -6.15 -8.33
C VAL A 157 21.54 -7.51 -7.93
N GLY A 158 20.69 -8.39 -7.43
CA GLY A 158 21.03 -9.77 -7.06
C GLY A 158 20.28 -10.79 -7.91
N GLU A 159 19.88 -11.90 -7.29
CA GLU A 159 18.87 -12.79 -7.87
C GLU A 159 17.49 -12.14 -7.94
N GLU A 160 17.26 -11.18 -7.05
CA GLU A 160 16.13 -10.28 -7.02
C GLU A 160 16.66 -8.84 -7.11
N LEU A 161 15.86 -7.95 -7.68
CA LEU A 161 16.08 -6.52 -7.71
C LEU A 161 15.43 -5.89 -6.49
N SER A 162 16.20 -5.21 -5.66
CA SER A 162 15.68 -4.39 -4.56
C SER A 162 15.90 -2.92 -4.89
N ILE A 163 14.90 -2.08 -4.67
CA ILE A 163 14.99 -0.64 -4.95
C ILE A 163 14.48 0.15 -3.76
N THR A 164 15.27 1.13 -3.35
CA THR A 164 14.90 2.12 -2.33
C THR A 164 14.95 3.50 -2.96
N VAL A 165 13.88 4.27 -2.80
CA VAL A 165 13.80 5.67 -3.23
C VAL A 165 13.25 6.49 -2.06
N ASP A 166 13.98 7.52 -1.63
CA ASP A 166 13.53 8.35 -0.51
C ASP A 166 12.14 8.96 -0.80
N GLY A 167 11.23 8.82 0.18
CA GLY A 167 9.89 9.40 0.14
C GLY A 167 8.91 8.73 -0.83
N VAL A 168 9.25 7.57 -1.38
CA VAL A 168 8.41 6.80 -2.29
C VAL A 168 7.97 5.49 -1.63
N ASP A 169 6.71 5.12 -1.87
CA ASP A 169 6.14 3.87 -1.39
C ASP A 169 6.75 2.66 -2.11
N ALA A 170 7.15 1.63 -1.36
CA ALA A 170 7.83 0.46 -1.91
C ALA A 170 6.93 -0.39 -2.81
N GLU A 171 5.62 -0.47 -2.54
CA GLU A 171 4.64 -1.23 -3.34
C GLU A 171 4.54 -0.60 -4.73
N ASP A 172 4.31 0.72 -4.80
CA ASP A 172 4.21 1.47 -6.06
C ASP A 172 5.50 1.36 -6.90
N LEU A 173 6.66 1.38 -6.23
CA LEU A 173 7.97 1.24 -6.87
C LEU A 173 8.19 -0.17 -7.45
N MET A 174 7.77 -1.23 -6.75
CA MET A 174 7.92 -2.61 -7.22
C MET A 174 6.99 -2.95 -8.37
N ASP A 175 5.75 -2.50 -8.31
CA ASP A 175 4.79 -2.65 -9.42
C ASP A 175 5.33 -1.99 -10.69
N TRP A 176 5.87 -0.77 -10.55
CA TRP A 176 6.52 -0.06 -11.65
C TRP A 176 7.74 -0.82 -12.15
N ALA A 177 8.63 -1.28 -11.26
CA ALA A 177 9.87 -1.96 -11.64
C ALA A 177 9.60 -3.25 -12.41
N SER A 178 8.67 -4.09 -11.95
CA SER A 178 8.25 -5.33 -12.61
C SER A 178 7.76 -5.07 -14.04
N MET A 179 6.94 -4.04 -14.23
CA MET A 179 6.43 -3.65 -15.54
C MET A 179 7.54 -3.14 -16.48
N GLN A 180 8.52 -2.38 -15.96
CA GLN A 180 9.60 -1.84 -16.78
C GLN A 180 10.64 -2.90 -17.16
N LEU A 181 11.00 -3.79 -16.23
CA LEU A 181 11.93 -4.89 -16.50
C LEU A 181 11.43 -5.80 -17.62
N THR A 182 10.12 -6.08 -17.65
CA THR A 182 9.51 -6.87 -18.71
C THR A 182 9.48 -6.14 -20.06
N ALA A 183 9.39 -4.81 -20.02
CA ALA A 183 9.25 -4.00 -21.24
C ALA A 183 10.59 -3.69 -21.91
N ASP A 184 11.59 -3.27 -21.12
CA ASP A 184 12.85 -2.75 -21.64
C ASP A 184 13.92 -2.69 -20.53
N PRO A 185 14.57 -3.82 -20.21
CA PRO A 185 15.57 -3.87 -19.14
C PRO A 185 16.85 -3.10 -19.48
N GLU A 186 17.15 -2.84 -20.76
CA GLU A 186 18.34 -2.11 -21.20
C GLU A 186 18.26 -0.61 -20.91
N ASN A 187 17.06 -0.06 -20.79
CA ASN A 187 16.82 1.35 -20.45
C ASN A 187 16.26 1.52 -19.02
N PHE A 188 16.34 0.49 -18.18
CA PHE A 188 15.74 0.50 -16.85
C PHE A 188 16.24 1.66 -15.99
N GLY A 189 17.55 1.88 -15.90
CA GLY A 189 18.15 2.95 -15.10
C GLY A 189 17.67 4.35 -15.48
N ALA A 190 17.59 4.64 -16.78
CA ALA A 190 17.14 5.96 -17.26
C ALA A 190 15.66 6.20 -16.92
N ARG A 191 14.81 5.18 -17.13
CA ARG A 191 13.38 5.24 -16.79
C ARG A 191 13.14 5.36 -15.29
N LEU A 192 13.98 4.73 -14.47
CA LEU A 192 13.90 4.85 -13.01
C LEU A 192 14.14 6.30 -12.58
N LEU A 193 15.20 6.93 -13.10
CA LEU A 193 15.50 8.32 -12.78
C LEU A 193 14.43 9.29 -13.27
N GLU A 194 13.88 9.08 -14.47
CA GLU A 194 12.76 9.86 -15.00
C GLU A 194 11.53 9.74 -14.09
N TRP A 195 11.16 8.51 -13.71
CA TRP A 195 10.04 8.26 -12.84
C TRP A 195 10.23 8.88 -11.46
N VAL A 196 11.41 8.73 -10.84
CA VAL A 196 11.71 9.33 -9.53
C VAL A 196 11.63 10.85 -9.59
N THR A 197 12.13 11.49 -10.66
CA THR A 197 11.99 12.93 -10.84
C THR A 197 10.53 13.36 -10.97
N ALA A 198 9.72 12.60 -11.73
CA ALA A 198 8.29 12.87 -11.86
C ALA A 198 7.52 12.69 -10.53
N GLN A 199 8.01 11.84 -9.62
CA GLN A 199 7.43 11.71 -8.27
C GLN A 199 7.80 12.87 -7.34
N ARG A 200 8.94 13.55 -7.57
CA ARG A 200 9.55 14.50 -6.62
C ARG A 200 9.45 15.98 -7.02
N SER A 201 9.04 16.32 -8.24
CA SER A 201 8.93 17.73 -8.64
C SER A 201 7.95 18.49 -7.74
N ALA A 202 8.48 19.38 -6.90
CA ALA A 202 7.71 20.22 -5.97
C ALA A 202 6.96 21.37 -6.68
N GLU A 203 7.38 21.73 -7.88
CA GLU A 203 6.67 22.61 -8.81
C GLU A 203 6.23 21.79 -10.03
N PRO A 204 4.93 21.70 -10.32
CA PRO A 204 4.46 21.16 -11.59
C PRO A 204 4.47 22.30 -12.62
N GLY A 205 5.66 22.70 -13.04
CA GLY A 205 5.85 23.64 -14.13
C GLY A 205 6.81 23.00 -15.12
N PHE A 206 6.30 22.49 -16.24
CA PHE A 206 6.59 23.09 -17.54
C PHE A 206 7.21 24.48 -17.34
N LEU A 207 8.44 24.65 -17.86
CA LEU A 207 8.85 25.98 -18.28
C LEU A 207 7.66 26.58 -19.04
N GLU A 208 7.36 27.85 -18.83
CA GLU A 208 6.35 28.59 -19.58
C GLU A 208 6.72 28.58 -21.08
N ASP A 209 6.50 27.45 -21.74
CA ASP A 209 6.48 27.37 -23.19
C ASP A 209 5.18 28.08 -23.59
N GLU A 210 5.38 29.24 -24.18
CA GLU A 210 4.39 30.20 -24.62
C GLU A 210 3.15 29.52 -25.24
N ASP A 211 1.99 29.69 -24.60
CA ASP A 211 0.65 29.74 -25.21
C ASP A 211 0.23 28.65 -26.22
N THR A 212 0.47 27.36 -25.96
CA THR A 212 -0.35 26.31 -26.62
C THR A 212 -1.60 26.00 -25.79
N GLN A 213 -2.62 26.84 -26.01
CA GLN A 213 -3.96 26.83 -25.40
C GLN A 213 -4.88 25.67 -25.85
N ASP A 214 -4.35 24.45 -26.00
CA ASP A 214 -5.19 23.29 -26.33
C ASP A 214 -4.66 22.03 -25.61
N THR A 215 -4.77 22.01 -24.28
CA THR A 215 -4.39 20.86 -23.43
C THR A 215 -5.54 19.88 -23.26
N GLY A 216 -6.34 19.69 -24.31
CA GLY A 216 -7.24 18.56 -24.40
C GLY A 216 -6.47 17.23 -24.31
N PRO A 217 -7.15 16.10 -24.05
CA PRO A 217 -6.54 14.76 -24.01
C PRO A 217 -6.07 14.27 -25.40
N ASP A 218 -5.72 15.16 -26.32
CA ASP A 218 -5.42 14.89 -27.73
C ASP A 218 -4.11 14.10 -27.91
N PHE A 219 -3.28 14.03 -26.86
CA PHE A 219 -2.09 13.17 -26.81
C PHE A 219 -2.40 11.71 -26.44
N LEU A 220 -3.64 11.40 -26.01
CA LEU A 220 -4.05 10.03 -25.72
C LEU A 220 -4.36 9.29 -27.04
N PRO A 221 -4.13 7.96 -27.09
CA PRO A 221 -4.55 7.16 -28.23
C PRO A 221 -6.05 7.29 -28.44
N SER A 222 -6.46 7.46 -29.68
CA SER A 222 -7.87 7.59 -30.05
C SER A 222 -8.64 6.29 -29.81
N ALA A 223 -9.96 6.40 -29.66
CA ALA A 223 -10.83 5.22 -29.51
C ALA A 223 -10.72 4.26 -30.72
N ASP A 224 -10.53 4.81 -31.92
CA ASP A 224 -10.40 4.02 -33.15
C ASP A 224 -9.07 3.24 -33.18
N GLU A 225 -7.96 3.87 -32.76
CA GLU A 225 -6.66 3.18 -32.63
C GLU A 225 -6.70 2.03 -31.63
N LEU A 226 -7.49 2.17 -30.55
CA LEU A 226 -7.66 1.12 -29.54
C LEU A 226 -8.75 0.08 -29.89
N GLY A 227 -9.47 0.25 -31.01
CA GLY A 227 -10.56 -0.64 -31.40
C GLY A 227 -11.77 -0.61 -30.44
N VAL A 228 -12.02 0.52 -29.79
CA VAL A 228 -13.07 0.67 -28.77
C VAL A 228 -14.45 0.83 -29.41
N ARG A 229 -15.43 0.03 -28.95
CA ARG A 229 -16.85 0.16 -29.31
C ARG A 229 -17.52 1.27 -28.49
N ARG A 230 -17.47 2.51 -28.97
CA ARG A 230 -17.96 3.71 -28.26
C ARG A 230 -19.44 3.69 -27.88
N ASP A 231 -20.25 2.91 -28.59
CA ASP A 231 -21.70 2.82 -28.40
C ASP A 231 -22.10 1.86 -27.26
N ARG A 232 -21.18 1.00 -26.79
CA ARG A 232 -21.51 0.00 -25.77
C ARG A 232 -21.83 0.64 -24.42
N PRO A 233 -22.80 0.11 -23.67
CA PRO A 233 -22.94 0.43 -22.26
C PRO A 233 -21.81 -0.22 -21.47
N LEU A 234 -21.27 0.52 -20.50
CA LEU A 234 -20.27 0.04 -19.54
C LEU A 234 -20.60 0.62 -18.17
N LEU A 235 -20.65 -0.20 -17.14
CA LEU A 235 -20.76 0.26 -15.75
C LEU A 235 -19.35 0.35 -15.14
N VAL A 236 -19.00 1.50 -14.60
CA VAL A 236 -17.68 1.75 -14.00
C VAL A 236 -17.86 2.20 -12.56
N TYR A 237 -17.34 1.44 -11.61
CA TYR A 237 -17.26 1.85 -10.21
C TYR A 237 -15.90 2.48 -9.90
N THR A 238 -15.87 3.52 -9.09
CA THR A 238 -14.61 4.01 -8.50
C THR A 238 -14.63 3.88 -7.00
N TRP A 239 -13.53 3.42 -6.41
CA TRP A 239 -13.45 3.20 -4.97
C TRP A 239 -12.03 3.36 -4.42
N GLY A 240 -11.91 3.32 -3.09
CA GLY A 240 -10.65 3.50 -2.36
C GLY A 240 -10.31 2.29 -1.49
N LYS A 241 -9.11 1.71 -1.66
CA LYS A 241 -8.66 0.53 -0.87
C LYS A 241 -8.61 0.80 0.65
N ALA A 242 -8.35 2.04 1.05
CA ALA A 242 -8.36 2.44 2.46
C ALA A 242 -9.77 2.60 3.05
N LEU A 243 -10.81 2.71 2.22
CA LEU A 243 -12.19 2.94 2.67
C LEU A 243 -13.09 1.73 2.48
N ARG A 244 -12.71 0.79 1.60
CA ARG A 244 -13.44 -0.46 1.35
C ARG A 244 -12.43 -1.59 1.25
N LYS A 245 -12.72 -2.71 1.92
CA LYS A 245 -11.84 -3.89 1.94
C LYS A 245 -11.81 -4.67 0.63
N ALA A 246 -12.83 -4.51 -0.23
CA ALA A 246 -12.96 -5.27 -1.47
C ALA A 246 -13.60 -4.45 -2.59
N ALA A 247 -13.36 -4.90 -3.82
CA ALA A 247 -14.03 -4.41 -5.02
C ALA A 247 -15.55 -4.62 -4.92
N PRO A 248 -16.35 -3.83 -5.65
CA PRO A 248 -17.80 -4.06 -5.75
C PRO A 248 -18.10 -5.48 -6.22
N GLY A 249 -19.04 -6.17 -5.57
CA GLY A 249 -19.31 -7.59 -5.84
C GLY A 249 -19.85 -7.90 -7.23
N ASP A 250 -20.38 -6.89 -7.94
CA ASP A 250 -20.83 -6.96 -9.32
C ASP A 250 -19.75 -6.55 -10.35
N SER A 251 -18.54 -6.19 -9.91
CA SER A 251 -17.42 -5.84 -10.78
C SER A 251 -16.76 -7.10 -11.33
N GLU A 252 -16.68 -7.23 -12.66
CA GLU A 252 -16.03 -8.36 -13.34
C GLU A 252 -14.50 -8.23 -13.35
N HIS A 253 -13.98 -7.00 -13.26
CA HIS A 253 -12.54 -6.75 -13.18
C HIS A 253 -12.24 -5.45 -12.43
N ASN A 254 -11.19 -5.44 -11.60
CA ASN A 254 -10.71 -4.25 -10.89
C ASN A 254 -9.36 -3.79 -11.45
N PHE A 255 -9.27 -2.51 -11.83
CA PHE A 255 -8.04 -1.87 -12.28
C PHE A 255 -7.44 -0.98 -11.18
N ASN A 256 -6.15 -1.17 -10.89
CA ASN A 256 -5.43 -0.33 -9.94
C ASN A 256 -4.97 0.97 -10.62
N ALA A 257 -5.58 2.09 -10.26
CA ALA A 257 -5.17 3.45 -10.62
C ALA A 257 -4.24 4.06 -9.57
N GLY A 258 -3.84 3.31 -8.53
CA GLY A 258 -2.82 3.70 -7.55
C GLY A 258 -1.46 3.97 -8.20
N ILE A 259 -1.11 3.27 -9.27
CA ILE A 259 0.16 3.45 -9.98
C ILE A 259 0.25 4.78 -10.76
N LEU A 260 -0.87 5.49 -10.95
CA LEU A 260 -0.91 6.74 -11.70
C LEU A 260 -0.46 7.88 -10.79
N ASN A 261 0.22 8.88 -11.36
CA ASN A 261 0.46 10.15 -10.68
C ASN A 261 -0.72 11.09 -10.96
N GLY A 262 -1.26 11.73 -9.93
CA GLY A 262 -2.28 12.77 -10.06
C GLY A 262 -1.90 14.06 -9.33
N ARG A 263 -0.64 14.18 -8.90
CA ARG A 263 -0.08 15.38 -8.27
C ARG A 263 0.43 16.31 -9.35
N GLY A 264 0.22 17.61 -9.16
CA GLY A 264 0.74 18.64 -10.05
C GLY A 264 -0.31 19.65 -10.49
N GLY A 265 0.01 20.40 -11.55
CA GLY A 265 -0.87 21.35 -12.26
C GLY A 265 -1.62 22.37 -11.41
N GLY A 266 -1.10 22.74 -10.23
CA GLY A 266 -1.78 23.68 -9.32
C GLY A 266 -3.09 23.14 -8.69
N ALA A 267 -3.41 21.86 -8.87
CA ALA A 267 -4.64 21.29 -8.30
C ALA A 267 -4.54 21.18 -6.77
N ASP A 268 -5.46 21.82 -6.05
CA ASP A 268 -5.56 21.67 -4.61
C ASP A 268 -6.23 20.33 -4.27
N LEU A 269 -5.44 19.27 -4.15
CA LEU A 269 -5.91 17.92 -3.82
C LEU A 269 -6.61 17.81 -2.45
N LYS A 270 -6.61 18.86 -1.62
CA LYS A 270 -7.45 18.90 -0.41
C LYS A 270 -8.89 19.24 -0.76
N SER A 271 -9.14 20.24 -1.59
CA SER A 271 -10.49 20.67 -1.96
C SER A 271 -11.03 20.01 -3.23
N MET A 272 -10.16 19.71 -4.19
CA MET A 272 -10.50 19.11 -5.49
C MET A 272 -10.52 17.59 -5.41
N ASN A 273 -11.27 16.97 -6.34
CA ASN A 273 -11.36 15.52 -6.51
C ASN A 273 -11.25 15.18 -8.02
N GLY A 274 -11.28 13.90 -8.40
CA GLY A 274 -11.12 13.50 -9.80
C GLY A 274 -12.24 13.92 -10.75
N LEU A 275 -13.29 14.58 -10.28
CA LEU A 275 -14.32 15.18 -11.15
C LEU A 275 -13.86 16.51 -11.76
N TRP A 276 -12.84 17.15 -11.17
CA TRP A 276 -12.30 18.40 -11.67
C TRP A 276 -11.39 18.15 -12.87
N ASP A 277 -11.54 18.98 -13.90
CA ASP A 277 -10.79 18.83 -15.14
C ASP A 277 -9.28 19.00 -14.90
N GLU A 278 -8.86 19.84 -13.95
CA GLU A 278 -7.46 20.00 -13.57
C GLU A 278 -6.87 18.70 -13.00
N VAL A 279 -7.63 17.98 -12.18
CA VAL A 279 -7.21 16.68 -11.63
C VAL A 279 -7.20 15.61 -12.72
N GLN A 280 -8.15 15.67 -13.67
CA GLN A 280 -8.17 14.78 -14.83
C GLN A 280 -6.96 15.02 -15.73
N SER A 281 -6.64 16.27 -16.05
CA SER A 281 -5.48 16.64 -16.85
C SER A 281 -4.18 16.18 -16.19
N ASN A 282 -4.02 16.36 -14.87
CA ASN A 282 -2.85 15.86 -14.14
C ASN A 282 -2.70 14.33 -14.21
N VAL A 283 -3.82 13.60 -14.10
CA VAL A 283 -3.80 12.14 -14.20
C VAL A 283 -3.54 11.69 -15.63
N ALA A 284 -4.12 12.37 -16.62
CA ALA A 284 -3.91 12.09 -18.03
C ALA A 284 -2.45 12.36 -18.46
N SER A 285 -1.84 13.42 -17.94
CA SER A 285 -0.46 13.81 -18.24
C SER A 285 0.58 12.91 -17.57
N CYS A 286 0.17 11.98 -16.71
CA CYS A 286 1.07 10.97 -16.17
C CYS A 286 1.62 10.11 -17.31
N GLY A 287 2.95 9.95 -17.42
CA GLY A 287 3.58 9.16 -18.48
C GLY A 287 3.12 7.69 -18.56
N LEU A 288 2.56 7.14 -17.48
CA LEU A 288 1.98 5.80 -17.46
C LEU A 288 0.54 5.74 -17.97
N PHE A 289 -0.17 6.86 -18.00
CA PHE A 289 -1.60 6.90 -18.30
C PHE A 289 -1.96 6.42 -19.71
N PRO A 290 -1.25 6.82 -20.80
CA PRO A 290 -1.55 6.32 -22.14
C PRO A 290 -1.45 4.79 -22.25
N ARG A 291 -0.46 4.18 -21.60
CA ARG A 291 -0.29 2.72 -21.57
C ARG A 291 -1.36 2.05 -20.71
N TRP A 292 -1.66 2.64 -19.55
CA TRP A 292 -2.68 2.14 -18.64
C TRP A 292 -4.06 2.13 -19.29
N ILE A 293 -4.47 3.23 -19.95
CA ILE A 293 -5.79 3.35 -20.58
C ILE A 293 -5.93 2.41 -21.78
N SER A 294 -4.85 2.21 -22.55
CA SER A 294 -4.80 1.23 -23.63
C SER A 294 -5.05 -0.19 -23.12
N MET A 295 -4.42 -0.56 -22.00
CA MET A 295 -4.59 -1.86 -21.34
C MET A 295 -6.01 -2.05 -20.80
N VAL A 296 -6.61 -1.01 -20.19
CA VAL A 296 -8.01 -1.05 -19.74
C VAL A 296 -8.96 -1.27 -20.92
N CYS A 297 -8.84 -0.47 -21.99
CA CYS A 297 -9.69 -0.58 -23.17
C CYS A 297 -9.56 -1.95 -23.84
N ALA A 298 -8.32 -2.42 -24.05
CA ALA A 298 -8.07 -3.75 -24.61
C ALA A 298 -8.69 -4.86 -23.76
N LYS A 299 -8.61 -4.76 -22.42
CA LYS A 299 -9.20 -5.75 -21.51
C LYS A 299 -10.73 -5.73 -21.56
N VAL A 300 -11.36 -4.56 -21.61
CA VAL A 300 -12.82 -4.39 -21.72
C VAL A 300 -13.34 -4.94 -23.04
N GLU A 301 -12.65 -4.69 -24.15
CA GLU A 301 -13.07 -5.21 -25.46
C GLU A 301 -12.81 -6.71 -25.61
N HIS A 302 -11.62 -7.18 -25.22
CA HIS A 302 -11.24 -8.59 -25.39
C HIS A 302 -12.08 -9.53 -24.52
N SER A 303 -12.35 -9.16 -23.26
CA SER A 303 -13.14 -9.98 -22.33
C SER A 303 -14.63 -9.62 -22.32
N ASP A 304 -15.07 -8.74 -23.23
CA ASP A 304 -16.45 -8.22 -23.32
C ASP A 304 -17.05 -7.71 -21.99
N LEU A 305 -16.24 -7.11 -21.12
CA LEU A 305 -16.64 -6.68 -19.76
C LEU A 305 -17.79 -5.66 -19.80
N LYS A 306 -18.79 -5.84 -18.95
CA LYS A 306 -19.96 -4.96 -18.79
C LYS A 306 -19.89 -4.12 -17.51
N CYS A 307 -19.19 -4.61 -16.50
CA CYS A 307 -19.01 -3.95 -15.22
C CYS A 307 -17.56 -4.05 -14.76
N ILE A 308 -16.91 -2.90 -14.58
CA ILE A 308 -15.55 -2.81 -14.07
C ILE A 308 -15.48 -1.92 -12.85
N SER A 309 -14.39 -2.02 -12.11
CA SER A 309 -14.07 -1.09 -11.04
C SER A 309 -12.64 -0.57 -11.18
N ILE A 310 -12.43 0.65 -10.69
CA ILE A 310 -11.13 1.32 -10.68
C ILE A 310 -10.87 1.79 -9.26
N ASN A 311 -9.76 1.36 -8.67
CA ASN A 311 -9.40 1.73 -7.30
C ASN A 311 -8.14 2.58 -7.23
N CYS A 312 -8.04 3.36 -6.16
CA CYS A 312 -6.78 3.94 -5.71
C CYS A 312 -6.77 3.89 -4.17
N THR A 313 -5.82 4.54 -3.50
CA THR A 313 -5.73 4.52 -2.03
C THR A 313 -7.02 4.99 -1.36
N LYS A 314 -7.47 6.23 -1.64
CA LYS A 314 -8.65 6.83 -0.99
C LYS A 314 -9.89 6.92 -1.89
N GLY A 315 -9.76 6.58 -3.17
CA GLY A 315 -10.88 6.61 -4.11
C GLY A 315 -11.43 7.99 -4.45
N ARG A 316 -10.64 9.07 -4.25
CA ARG A 316 -11.09 10.46 -4.47
C ARG A 316 -10.49 11.14 -5.70
N HIS A 317 -9.26 10.79 -6.09
CA HIS A 317 -8.52 11.47 -7.15
C HIS A 317 -8.33 10.55 -8.35
N ARG A 318 -7.26 9.74 -8.34
CA ARG A 318 -6.79 8.94 -9.48
C ARG A 318 -7.86 8.03 -10.10
N SER A 319 -8.55 7.23 -9.31
CA SER A 319 -9.58 6.32 -9.82
C SER A 319 -10.80 7.06 -10.38
N VAL A 320 -11.20 8.17 -9.75
CA VAL A 320 -12.29 9.04 -10.21
C VAL A 320 -11.91 9.70 -11.53
N ALA A 321 -10.75 10.33 -11.60
CA ALA A 321 -10.24 10.99 -12.79
C ALA A 321 -10.09 10.01 -13.97
N ALA A 322 -9.48 8.85 -13.74
CA ALA A 322 -9.32 7.83 -14.77
C ALA A 322 -10.67 7.33 -15.31
N ALA A 323 -11.67 7.13 -14.44
CA ALA A 323 -13.01 6.72 -14.86
C ALA A 323 -13.73 7.81 -15.67
N GLU A 324 -13.60 9.08 -15.29
CA GLU A 324 -14.19 10.19 -16.03
C GLU A 324 -13.53 10.37 -17.40
N ILE A 325 -12.20 10.25 -17.49
CA ILE A 325 -11.49 10.26 -18.79
C ILE A 325 -11.93 9.07 -19.64
N LEU A 326 -12.01 7.87 -19.06
CA LEU A 326 -12.47 6.66 -19.75
C LEU A 326 -13.87 6.86 -20.36
N LYS A 327 -14.80 7.45 -19.60
CA LYS A 327 -16.15 7.77 -20.06
C LYS A 327 -16.14 8.85 -21.15
N LYS A 328 -15.49 9.99 -20.90
CA LYS A 328 -15.48 11.14 -21.83
C LYS A 328 -14.86 10.75 -23.18
N THR A 329 -13.74 10.04 -23.15
CA THR A 329 -12.92 9.81 -24.35
C THR A 329 -13.26 8.50 -25.07
N TYR A 330 -13.55 7.41 -24.37
CA TYR A 330 -13.62 6.06 -24.96
C TYR A 330 -15.03 5.45 -24.91
N TYR A 331 -15.73 5.61 -23.79
CA TYR A 331 -17.03 4.99 -23.54
C TYR A 331 -18.09 6.02 -23.15
N PRO A 332 -18.57 6.87 -24.09
CA PRO A 332 -19.50 7.96 -23.78
C PRO A 332 -20.84 7.48 -23.20
N ASN A 333 -21.25 6.24 -23.50
CA ASN A 333 -22.45 5.62 -22.95
C ASN A 333 -22.22 4.90 -21.60
N ALA A 334 -21.03 5.03 -21.01
CA ALA A 334 -20.74 4.44 -19.72
C ALA A 334 -21.47 5.17 -18.58
N THR A 335 -21.88 4.39 -17.58
CA THR A 335 -22.38 4.89 -16.30
C THR A 335 -21.26 4.77 -15.28
N VAL A 336 -20.84 5.90 -14.70
CA VAL A 336 -19.79 5.93 -13.67
C VAL A 336 -20.46 6.14 -12.31
N LYS A 337 -20.07 5.32 -11.31
CA LYS A 337 -20.55 5.39 -9.93
C LYS A 337 -19.37 5.51 -8.99
N HIS A 338 -19.24 6.66 -8.34
CA HIS A 338 -18.18 6.88 -7.38
C HIS A 338 -18.63 6.49 -5.98
N LEU A 339 -17.98 5.48 -5.39
CA LEU A 339 -18.41 4.87 -4.12
C LEU A 339 -17.79 5.54 -2.89
N THR A 340 -16.88 6.50 -3.09
CA THR A 340 -16.04 7.08 -2.05
C THR A 340 -15.95 8.61 -2.08
N ILE A 341 -16.59 9.26 -3.05
CA ILE A 341 -16.80 10.72 -3.03
C ILE A 341 -18.29 10.96 -2.80
N TYR A 342 -18.60 11.73 -1.76
CA TYR A 342 -19.96 12.07 -1.34
C TYR A 342 -20.25 13.53 -1.63
#